data_AF-A0A368UBI0-F1
#
_entry.id   AF-A0A368UBI0-F1
#
_cell.length_a   1.000
_cell.length_b   1.000
_cell.length_c   1.000
_cell.angle_alpha   90.00
_cell.angle_beta   90.00
_cell.angle_gamma   90.00
#
_symmetry.space_group_name_H-M   'P 1'
#
loop_
_entity.id
_entity.type
_entity.pdbx_description
1 polymer ?
#
loop_
_entity_poly.entity_id
_entity_poly.type
_entity_poly.pdbx_seq_one_letter_code
_entity_poly.pdbx_strand_id
1 'polypeptide(L)'
;TLQTNGRKASDIEQSLDRWLSQFPKHLFKSITFDCGKEFSNWKTISNQHDIDIFFADPGCPGQRGLNEHSNGLLRHHGLPKQMDFNGVSQKYLSAIADKRNRIPRKSLHYQTPYQVFLSYLKCLA
;
A
#
# COMPACT_ATOMS: atom_id res chain seq x y z
N THR A 1 -5.60 4.91 5.39
CA THR A 1 -5.45 4.50 3.98
C THR A 1 -4.99 5.70 3.19
N LEU A 2 -4.00 5.52 2.32
CA LEU A 2 -3.42 6.62 1.54
C LEU A 2 -4.47 7.21 0.60
N GLN A 3 -4.53 8.54 0.51
CA GLN A 3 -5.40 9.29 -0.40
C GLN A 3 -4.49 10.12 -1.29
N THR A 4 -4.69 10.05 -2.62
CA THR A 4 -3.94 10.83 -3.59
C THR A 4 -4.84 11.86 -4.25
N ASN A 5 -4.27 13.02 -4.61
CA ASN A 5 -4.98 14.06 -5.36
C ASN A 5 -5.06 13.76 -6.86
N GLY A 6 -4.26 12.80 -7.34
CA GLY A 6 -4.15 12.44 -8.75
C GLY A 6 -3.20 11.27 -8.97
N ARG A 7 -2.90 11.01 -10.25
CA ARG A 7 -1.95 9.98 -10.70
C ARG A 7 -0.61 10.56 -11.15
N LYS A 8 -0.38 11.86 -11.02
CA LYS A 8 0.92 12.44 -11.38
C LYS A 8 1.96 11.99 -10.36
N ALA A 9 3.22 11.88 -10.78
CA ALA A 9 4.30 11.47 -9.91
C ALA A 9 4.43 12.36 -8.66
N SER A 10 4.22 13.67 -8.80
CA SER A 10 4.19 14.63 -7.68
C SER A 10 3.08 14.36 -6.67
N ASP A 11 1.89 13.97 -7.14
CA ASP A 11 0.74 13.71 -6.26
C ASP A 11 0.96 12.41 -5.47
N ILE A 12 1.50 11.37 -6.12
CA ILE A 12 1.86 10.11 -5.49
C ILE A 12 2.98 10.32 -4.48
N GLU A 13 4.03 11.05 -4.85
CA GLU A 13 5.16 11.40 -3.99
C GLU A 13 4.68 12.10 -2.72
N GLN A 14 3.92 13.20 -2.84
CA GLN A 14 3.43 13.93 -1.69
C GLN A 14 2.55 13.07 -0.77
N SER A 15 1.74 12.18 -1.35
CA SER A 15 0.85 11.30 -0.58
C SER A 15 1.62 10.20 0.14
N LEU A 16 2.64 9.62 -0.51
CA LEU A 16 3.54 8.63 0.09
C LEU A 16 4.38 9.26 1.20
N ASP A 17 4.93 10.45 0.96
CA ASP A 17 5.72 11.18 1.94
C ASP A 17 4.92 11.45 3.23
N ARG A 18 3.70 12.00 3.08
CA ARG A 18 2.80 12.22 4.21
C ARG A 18 2.44 10.93 4.93
N TRP A 19 2.30 9.82 4.21
CA TRP A 19 1.94 8.53 4.80
C TRP A 19 3.11 7.91 5.55
N LEU A 20 4.31 7.87 4.96
CA LEU A 20 5.52 7.32 5.57
C LEU A 20 5.95 8.13 6.81
N SER A 21 5.80 9.45 6.76
CA SER A 21 6.12 10.35 7.89
C SER A 21 5.29 10.10 9.16
N GLN A 22 4.21 9.32 9.09
CA GLN A 22 3.40 8.95 10.26
C GLN A 22 4.00 7.79 11.06
N PHE A 23 5.07 7.16 10.56
CA PHE A 23 5.65 5.97 11.15
C PHE A 23 7.10 6.22 11.61
N PRO A 24 7.59 5.45 12.59
CA PRO A 24 9.00 5.49 12.97
C PRO A 24 9.91 5.21 11.77
N LYS A 25 11.06 5.89 11.74
CA LYS A 25 12.09 5.62 10.74
C LYS A 25 12.50 4.14 10.77
N HIS A 26 12.84 3.62 9.60
CA HIS A 26 13.26 2.23 9.40
C HIS A 26 12.21 1.15 9.74
N LEU A 27 10.94 1.50 9.97
CA LEU A 27 9.84 0.52 10.03
C LEU A 27 9.69 -0.20 8.68
N PHE A 28 9.66 0.58 7.60
CA PHE A 28 9.68 0.06 6.25
C PHE A 28 11.12 0.04 5.77
N LYS A 29 11.57 -1.10 5.24
CA LYS A 29 12.93 -1.26 4.69
C LYS A 29 12.95 -1.08 3.18
N SER A 30 11.89 -1.53 2.52
CA SER A 30 11.77 -1.42 1.07
C SER A 30 10.32 -1.31 0.61
N ILE A 31 10.14 -0.80 -0.61
CA ILE A 31 8.86 -0.78 -1.32
C ILE A 31 9.09 -1.32 -2.73
N THR A 32 8.17 -2.16 -3.21
CA THR A 32 8.19 -2.67 -4.59
C THR A 32 7.00 -2.14 -5.39
N PHE A 33 7.28 -1.40 -6.46
CA PHE A 33 6.27 -0.87 -7.39
C PHE A 33 6.17 -1.69 -8.68
N ASP A 34 5.13 -1.46 -9.48
CA ASP A 34 5.22 -1.74 -10.92
C ASP A 34 5.92 -0.60 -11.65
N CYS A 35 6.25 -0.82 -12.93
CA CYS A 35 6.79 0.20 -13.83
C CYS A 35 5.76 1.30 -14.22
N GLY A 36 4.84 1.68 -13.32
CA GLY A 36 3.94 2.80 -13.49
C GLY A 36 4.70 4.13 -13.53
N LYS A 37 4.32 5.03 -14.44
CA LYS A 37 4.95 6.36 -14.58
C LYS A 37 4.66 7.26 -13.37
N GLU A 38 3.58 6.99 -12.67
CA GLU A 38 3.21 7.66 -11.42
C GLU A 38 4.24 7.44 -10.29
N PHE A 39 5.16 6.49 -10.44
CA PHE A 39 6.25 6.23 -9.49
C PHE A 39 7.60 6.78 -9.96
N SER A 40 7.65 7.65 -10.97
CA SER A 40 8.92 8.17 -11.52
C SER A 40 9.76 8.96 -10.52
N ASN A 41 9.14 9.55 -9.49
CA ASN A 41 9.80 10.33 -8.44
C ASN A 41 10.29 9.44 -7.27
N TRP A 42 10.41 8.13 -7.46
CA TRP A 42 10.79 7.18 -6.43
C TRP A 42 12.11 7.50 -5.72
N LYS A 43 13.08 8.12 -6.42
CA LYS A 43 14.38 8.49 -5.83
C LYS A 43 14.23 9.47 -4.68
N THR A 44 13.31 10.43 -4.80
CA THR A 44 13.05 11.40 -3.72
C THR A 44 12.53 10.69 -2.48
N ILE A 45 11.54 9.80 -2.65
CA ILE A 45 10.97 8.99 -1.57
C ILE A 45 12.04 8.11 -0.91
N SER A 46 12.84 7.43 -1.73
CA SER A 46 13.92 6.54 -1.27
C SER A 46 14.91 7.29 -0.38
N ASN A 47 15.41 8.44 -0.84
CA ASN A 47 16.38 9.24 -0.12
C ASN A 47 15.81 9.89 1.15
N GLN A 48 14.57 10.38 1.09
CA GLN A 48 13.97 11.11 2.22
C GLN A 48 13.63 10.18 3.40
N HIS A 49 13.18 8.97 3.10
CA HIS A 49 12.72 8.01 4.12
C HIS A 49 13.73 6.92 4.45
N ASP A 50 14.87 6.87 3.74
CA ASP A 50 15.89 5.82 3.86
C ASP A 50 15.28 4.42 3.61
N ILE A 51 14.64 4.29 2.45
CA ILE A 51 13.90 3.08 2.04
C ILE A 51 14.37 2.65 0.64
N ASP A 52 14.69 1.37 0.49
CA ASP A 52 15.04 0.80 -0.82
C ASP A 52 13.81 0.67 -1.72
N ILE A 53 13.90 1.13 -2.97
CA ILE A 53 12.80 1.00 -3.94
C ILE A 53 13.17 0.01 -5.03
N PHE A 54 12.29 -0.95 -5.25
CA PHE A 54 12.39 -1.95 -6.30
C PHE A 54 11.22 -1.84 -7.29
N PHE A 55 11.44 -2.29 -8.52
CA PHE A 55 10.40 -2.35 -9.55
C PHE A 55 10.26 -3.77 -10.06
N ALA A 56 9.01 -4.22 -10.23
CA ALA A 56 8.73 -5.44 -10.97
C ALA A 56 9.01 -5.23 -12.46
N ASP A 57 9.50 -6.28 -13.14
CA ASP A 57 9.81 -6.25 -14.56
C ASP A 57 8.55 -5.95 -15.40
N PRO A 58 8.70 -5.22 -16.53
CA PRO A 58 7.59 -4.95 -17.44
C PRO A 58 6.91 -6.24 -17.92
N GLY A 59 5.59 -6.31 -17.77
CA GLY A 59 4.83 -7.50 -18.19
C GLY A 59 4.92 -8.70 -17.24
N CYS A 60 5.52 -8.55 -16.06
CA CYS A 60 5.69 -9.62 -15.07
C CYS A 60 4.88 -9.37 -13.78
N PRO A 61 3.53 -9.37 -13.83
CA PRO A 61 2.69 -9.16 -12.64
C PRO A 61 2.91 -10.25 -11.56
N GLY A 62 3.39 -11.44 -11.95
CA GLY A 62 3.71 -12.53 -11.04
C GLY A 62 4.78 -12.20 -9.98
N GLN A 63 5.69 -11.26 -10.25
CA GLN A 63 6.66 -10.76 -9.26
C GLN A 63 6.00 -9.99 -8.11
N ARG A 64 4.71 -9.66 -8.24
CA ARG A 64 3.87 -9.06 -7.20
C ARG A 64 2.62 -9.89 -6.96
N GLY A 65 2.73 -11.22 -6.98
CA GLY A 65 1.58 -12.13 -6.83
C GLY A 65 0.69 -11.84 -5.62
N LEU A 66 1.27 -11.36 -4.51
CA LEU A 66 0.51 -10.96 -3.32
C LEU A 66 -0.36 -9.71 -3.55
N ASN A 67 0.11 -8.76 -4.36
CA ASN A 67 -0.65 -7.56 -4.70
C ASN A 67 -1.86 -7.92 -5.56
N GLU A 68 -1.67 -8.79 -6.57
CA GLU A 68 -2.77 -9.25 -7.43
C GLU A 68 -3.82 -10.04 -6.64
N HIS A 69 -3.39 -10.94 -5.75
CA HIS A 69 -4.29 -11.66 -4.86
C HIS A 69 -5.07 -10.69 -3.94
N SER A 70 -4.40 -9.70 -3.35
CA SER A 70 -5.03 -8.70 -2.49
C SER A 70 -6.03 -7.82 -3.26
N ASN A 71 -5.70 -7.42 -4.49
CA ASN A 71 -6.60 -6.67 -5.38
C ASN A 71 -7.84 -7.50 -5.75
N GLY A 72 -7.70 -8.80 -6.00
CA GLY A 72 -8.83 -9.71 -6.22
C GLY A 72 -9.80 -9.71 -5.03
N LEU A 73 -9.27 -9.79 -3.82
CA LEU A 73 -10.08 -9.76 -2.60
C LEU A 73 -10.80 -8.41 -2.41
N LEU A 74 -10.13 -7.30 -2.68
CA LEU A 74 -10.77 -5.98 -2.63
C LEU A 74 -11.94 -5.86 -3.62
N ARG A 75 -11.80 -6.46 -4.81
CA ARG A 75 -12.88 -6.53 -5.81
C ARG A 75 -14.09 -7.30 -5.32
N HIS A 76 -13.87 -8.42 -4.62
CA HIS A 76 -14.95 -9.18 -3.99
C HIS A 76 -15.62 -8.45 -2.81
N HIS A 77 -14.94 -7.48 -2.19
CA HIS A 77 -15.39 -6.80 -0.98
C HIS A 77 -15.91 -5.38 -1.18
N GLY A 78 -16.31 -5.03 -2.40
CA GLY A 78 -17.02 -3.77 -2.68
C GLY A 78 -16.29 -2.80 -3.60
N LEU A 79 -15.14 -3.18 -4.17
CA LEU A 79 -14.41 -2.39 -5.17
C LEU A 79 -14.35 -3.08 -6.55
N PRO A 80 -15.48 -3.34 -7.22
CA PRO A 80 -15.49 -4.09 -8.48
C PRO A 80 -14.61 -3.40 -9.54
N LYS A 81 -14.07 -4.19 -10.48
CA LYS A 81 -13.00 -3.77 -11.41
C LYS A 81 -13.32 -2.52 -12.26
N GLN A 82 -14.60 -2.22 -12.47
CA GLN A 82 -15.09 -1.09 -13.27
C GLN A 82 -15.86 -0.05 -12.42
N MET A 83 -15.72 -0.10 -11.10
CA MET A 83 -16.30 0.91 -10.22
C MET A 83 -15.69 2.28 -10.55
N ASP A 84 -16.54 3.29 -10.75
CA ASP A 84 -16.06 4.66 -10.78
C ASP A 84 -15.72 5.11 -9.35
N PHE A 85 -14.47 5.53 -9.15
CA PHE A 85 -13.96 5.99 -7.87
C PHE A 85 -14.21 7.48 -7.63
N ASN A 86 -14.65 8.26 -8.63
CA ASN A 86 -14.89 9.70 -8.48
C ASN A 86 -15.94 10.04 -7.41
N GLY A 87 -16.96 9.20 -7.26
CA GLY A 87 -18.02 9.34 -6.24
C GLY A 87 -17.74 8.59 -4.93
N VAL A 88 -16.60 7.88 -4.83
CA VAL A 88 -16.31 7.00 -3.70
C VAL A 88 -15.54 7.75 -2.63
N SER A 89 -16.14 7.89 -1.44
CA SER A 89 -15.47 8.58 -0.33
C SER A 89 -14.24 7.82 0.17
N GLN A 90 -13.21 8.57 0.59
CA GLN A 90 -12.03 8.00 1.24
C GLN A 90 -12.40 7.20 2.51
N LYS A 91 -13.48 7.59 3.21
CA LYS A 91 -14.01 6.88 4.37
C LYS A 91 -14.46 5.46 4.00
N TYR A 92 -15.14 5.30 2.87
CA TYR A 92 -15.57 4.00 2.37
C TYR A 92 -14.39 3.12 1.99
N LEU A 93 -13.42 3.66 1.24
CA LEU A 93 -12.19 2.93 0.89
C LEU A 93 -11.43 2.47 2.13
N SER A 94 -11.36 3.33 3.14
CA SER A 94 -10.71 3.03 4.41
C SER A 94 -11.43 1.96 5.21
N ALA A 95 -12.77 1.96 5.21
CA ALA A 95 -13.56 0.92 5.87
C ALA A 95 -13.35 -0.45 5.23
N ILE A 96 -13.24 -0.53 3.89
CA ILE A 96 -12.95 -1.78 3.19
C ILE A 96 -11.53 -2.28 3.53
N ALA A 97 -10.54 -1.39 3.49
CA ALA A 97 -9.17 -1.75 3.85
C ALA A 97 -9.05 -2.22 5.31
N ASP A 98 -9.68 -1.51 6.26
CA ASP A 98 -9.70 -1.87 7.67
C ASP A 98 -10.40 -3.23 7.88
N LYS A 99 -11.57 -3.45 7.27
CA LYS A 99 -12.25 -4.75 7.29
C LYS A 99 -11.33 -5.86 6.82
N ARG A 100 -10.59 -5.67 5.71
CA ARG A 100 -9.67 -6.68 5.19
C ARG A 100 -8.47 -6.91 6.12
N ASN A 101 -7.94 -5.86 6.71
CA ASN A 101 -6.81 -5.93 7.64
C ASN A 101 -7.16 -6.56 8.99
N ARG A 102 -8.46 -6.67 9.32
CA ARG A 102 -8.99 -7.37 10.50
C ARG A 102 -9.39 -8.82 10.25
N ILE A 103 -9.21 -9.36 9.04
CA ILE A 103 -9.50 -10.78 8.77
C ILE A 103 -8.26 -11.63 9.11
N PRO A 104 -8.39 -12.65 9.98
CA PRO A 104 -7.33 -13.60 10.28
C PRO A 104 -6.77 -14.29 9.03
N ARG A 105 -5.44 -14.46 8.96
CA ARG A 105 -4.79 -15.18 7.86
C ARG A 105 -4.06 -16.41 8.37
N LYS A 106 -4.27 -17.55 7.74
CA LYS A 106 -3.55 -18.81 8.07
C LYS A 106 -2.03 -18.63 7.98
N SER A 107 -1.55 -17.85 7.01
CA SER A 107 -0.12 -17.52 6.83
C SER A 107 0.47 -16.65 7.95
N LEU A 108 -0.37 -16.07 8.80
CA LEU A 108 0.02 -15.28 9.98
C LEU A 108 -0.36 -16.01 11.27
N HIS A 109 -0.38 -17.36 11.26
CA HIS A 109 -0.81 -18.17 12.40
C HIS A 109 -2.20 -17.77 12.94
N TYR A 110 -3.12 -17.45 12.04
CA TYR A 110 -4.48 -16.99 12.36
C TYR A 110 -4.55 -15.66 13.10
N GLN A 111 -3.47 -14.87 13.09
CA GLN A 111 -3.52 -13.45 13.46
C GLN A 111 -4.01 -12.60 12.29
N THR A 112 -4.51 -11.41 12.62
CA THR A 112 -4.90 -10.40 11.63
C THR A 112 -3.67 -9.62 11.16
N PRO A 113 -3.61 -9.17 9.89
CA PRO A 113 -2.58 -8.24 9.43
C PRO A 113 -2.41 -7.02 10.33
N TYR A 114 -3.52 -6.49 10.86
CA TYR A 114 -3.51 -5.37 11.79
C TYR A 114 -2.75 -5.69 13.08
N GLN A 115 -3.03 -6.83 13.72
CA GLN A 115 -2.33 -7.25 14.95
C GLN A 115 -0.83 -7.43 14.73
N VAL A 116 -0.46 -8.11 13.64
CA VAL A 116 0.94 -8.34 13.28
C VAL A 116 1.64 -7.01 12.99
N PHE A 117 1.01 -6.11 12.25
CA PHE A 117 1.59 -4.79 11.98
C PHE A 117 1.81 -3.98 13.27
N LEU A 118 0.84 -4.00 14.20
CA LEU A 118 0.99 -3.32 15.49
C LEU A 118 2.12 -3.90 16.35
N SER A 119 2.43 -5.20 16.26
CA SER A 119 3.56 -5.77 17.02
C SER A 119 4.90 -5.24 16.51
N TYR A 120 5.06 -5.04 15.21
CA TYR A 120 6.26 -4.41 14.63
C TYR A 120 6.40 -2.94 15.05
N LEU A 121 5.29 -2.19 15.15
CA LEU A 121 5.32 -0.81 15.64
C LEU A 121 5.80 -0.72 17.10
N LYS A 122 5.33 -1.62 17.96
CA LYS A 122 5.72 -1.65 19.38
C LYS A 122 7.19 -2.03 19.58
N CYS A 123 7.79 -2.78 18.66
CA CYS A 123 9.18 -3.19 18.76
C CYS A 123 10.18 -2.07 18.41
N LEU A 124 9.69 -1.00 17.77
CA LEU A 124 10.51 0.13 17.28
C LEU A 124 10.26 1.44 18.04
N ALA A 125 9.36 1.42 19.05
CA ALA A 125 9.09 2.51 19.96
C ALA A 125 9.78 2.26 21.30
#